data_AF-A0A2N0WM63-F1
#
_entry.id   AF-A0A2N0WM63-F1
#
_cell.length_a   1.000
_cell.length_b   1.000
_cell.length_c   1.000
_cell.angle_alpha   90.00
_cell.angle_beta   90.00
_cell.angle_gamma   90.00
#
_symmetry.space_group_name_H-M   'P 1'
#
loop_
_entity.id
_entity.type
_entity.pdbx_description
1 polymer ?
#
loop_
_entity_poly.entity_id
_entity_poly.type
_entity_poly.pdbx_seq_one_letter_code
_entity_poly.pdbx_strand_id
1 'polypeptide(L)'
;MKQTSTNLTLVILAISTSLLGLSMGLIGHHKHITLITDFYSITQLLPNNVYNIAASLGFVASAVLSLASIKYARLLPLLGYLLIVISVIPLASLLGGSMWIDSLGGFPAIGAGQGVIKYAALMSIGLLFVLPNLSIITKKWLCIAPVLLVLVWIGGMKFTLLEAKGIEDLVRSSPLMAWMYNLWDLQKTSNIIGVYDLIAVAILIGSVFNPRLLIPAIAMSGAVFVVTQSFLITWDGAISATTLLSTGGHFLIKDLWFIANLILLWQVAQQAKLAHSDTLIYITE
;
A
#
# COMPACT_ATOMS: atom_id res chain seq x y z
N MET A 1 3.25 -15.76 18.84
CA MET A 1 3.14 -15.26 17.45
C MET A 1 3.77 -16.28 16.52
N LYS A 2 3.10 -16.76 15.45
CA LYS A 2 3.84 -17.54 14.43
C LYS A 2 4.83 -16.58 13.76
N GLN A 3 6.10 -16.70 14.14
CA GLN A 3 7.18 -15.76 13.81
C GLN A 3 7.37 -15.60 12.29
N THR A 4 6.96 -16.59 11.49
CA THR A 4 7.12 -16.62 10.03
C THR A 4 6.37 -15.51 9.27
N SER A 5 5.09 -15.26 9.58
CA SER A 5 4.31 -14.23 8.84
C SER A 5 4.76 -12.81 9.17
N THR A 6 5.13 -12.57 10.43
CA THR A 6 5.71 -11.29 10.85
C THR A 6 7.08 -11.09 10.20
N ASN A 7 7.93 -12.12 10.15
CA ASN A 7 9.21 -12.04 9.45
C ASN A 7 9.05 -11.76 7.95
N LEU A 8 8.09 -12.39 7.27
CA LEU A 8 7.81 -12.10 5.87
C LEU A 8 7.36 -10.64 5.67
N THR A 9 6.50 -10.14 6.56
CA THR A 9 6.08 -8.73 6.57
C THR A 9 7.29 -7.80 6.72
N LEU A 10 8.21 -8.11 7.65
CA LEU A 10 9.43 -7.33 7.87
C LEU A 10 10.38 -7.36 6.67
N VAL A 11 10.50 -8.49 5.96
CA VAL A 11 11.29 -8.57 4.73
C VAL A 11 10.68 -7.71 3.63
N ILE A 12 9.36 -7.76 3.44
CA ILE A 12 8.65 -6.93 2.45
C ILE A 12 8.81 -5.43 2.77
N LEU A 13 8.68 -5.06 4.04
CA LEU A 13 8.94 -3.69 4.49
C LEU A 13 10.39 -3.29 4.22
N ALA A 14 11.36 -4.14 4.56
CA ALA A 14 12.77 -3.85 4.34
C ALA A 14 13.07 -3.62 2.85
N ILE A 15 12.59 -4.47 1.96
CA ILE A 15 12.80 -4.34 0.51
C ILE A 15 12.15 -3.06 -0.01
N SER A 16 10.85 -2.88 0.24
CA SER A 16 10.10 -1.73 -0.28
C SER A 16 10.62 -0.39 0.23
N THR A 17 10.91 -0.28 1.54
CA THR A 17 11.43 0.95 2.14
C THR A 17 12.90 1.19 1.81
N SER A 18 13.72 0.15 1.58
CA SER A 18 15.09 0.34 1.06
C SER A 18 15.05 0.93 -0.34
N LEU A 19 14.28 0.33 -1.26
CA LEU A 19 14.21 0.79 -2.66
C LEU A 19 13.65 2.21 -2.75
N LEU A 20 12.58 2.52 -2.00
CA LEU A 20 12.05 3.87 -1.91
C LEU A 20 13.03 4.85 -1.29
N GLY A 21 13.67 4.50 -0.17
CA GLY A 21 14.61 5.37 0.53
C GLY A 21 15.82 5.70 -0.32
N LEU A 22 16.46 4.69 -0.92
CA LEU A 22 17.59 4.88 -1.84
C LEU A 22 17.16 5.71 -3.06
N SER A 23 16.02 5.38 -3.66
CA SER A 23 15.53 6.11 -4.82
C SER A 23 15.22 7.58 -4.49
N MET A 24 14.57 7.86 -3.36
CA MET A 24 14.27 9.22 -2.91
C MET A 24 15.52 10.04 -2.55
N GLY A 25 16.60 9.38 -2.13
CA GLY A 25 17.87 10.06 -1.88
C GLY A 25 18.58 10.47 -3.18
N LEU A 26 18.36 9.73 -4.27
CA LEU A 26 18.94 9.98 -5.58
C LEU A 26 18.09 10.90 -6.45
N ILE A 27 16.75 10.83 -6.30
CA ILE A 27 15.83 11.68 -7.03
C ILE A 27 16.02 13.11 -6.50
N GLY A 28 16.46 14.00 -7.39
CA GLY A 28 16.50 15.44 -7.14
C GLY A 28 15.09 15.98 -6.96
N HIS A 29 14.70 17.06 -7.63
CA HIS A 29 13.36 17.60 -7.47
C HIS A 29 12.22 16.55 -7.65
N HIS A 30 11.46 16.27 -6.59
CA HIS A 30 10.42 15.23 -6.58
C HIS A 30 9.03 15.85 -6.42
N LYS A 31 8.21 15.79 -7.48
CA LYS A 31 6.89 16.45 -7.51
C LYS A 31 5.99 16.09 -6.32
N HIS A 32 5.98 14.84 -5.86
CA HIS A 32 5.17 14.47 -4.69
C HIS A 32 5.66 15.11 -3.40
N ILE A 33 6.97 15.30 -3.24
CA ILE A 33 7.51 15.93 -2.03
C ILE A 33 7.14 17.40 -2.03
N THR A 34 7.29 18.08 -3.18
CA THR A 34 6.83 19.46 -3.35
C THR A 34 5.34 19.62 -3.03
N LEU A 35 4.49 18.72 -3.55
CA LEU A 35 3.04 18.76 -3.26
C LEU A 35 2.74 18.61 -1.76
N ILE A 36 3.49 17.77 -1.05
CA ILE A 36 3.33 17.59 0.40
C ILE A 36 3.83 18.83 1.14
N THR A 37 5.00 19.37 0.80
CA THR A 37 5.55 20.55 1.47
C THR A 37 4.73 21.81 1.19
N ASP A 38 4.11 21.91 0.01
CA ASP A 38 3.22 23.02 -0.36
C ASP A 38 1.96 23.00 0.51
N PHE A 39 1.40 21.80 0.75
CA PHE A 39 0.27 21.63 1.66
C PHE A 39 0.56 22.16 3.06
N TYR A 40 1.76 21.92 3.59
CA TYR A 40 2.18 22.45 4.89
C TYR A 40 2.70 23.90 4.85
N SER A 41 2.71 24.54 3.68
CA SER A 41 3.29 25.88 3.48
C SER A 41 4.76 25.98 3.90
N ILE A 42 5.51 24.87 3.79
CA ILE A 42 6.93 24.82 4.18
C ILE A 42 7.89 24.77 3.00
N THR A 43 7.42 24.62 1.75
CA THR A 43 8.29 24.45 0.56
C THR A 43 9.40 25.49 0.44
N GLN A 44 9.13 26.75 0.82
CA GLN A 44 10.11 27.83 0.73
C GLN A 44 11.08 27.90 1.91
N LEU A 45 10.84 27.14 2.99
CA LEU A 45 11.68 27.18 4.20
C LEU A 45 13.03 26.50 4.00
N LEU A 46 13.06 25.42 3.22
CA LEU A 46 14.28 24.66 2.94
C LEU A 46 14.37 24.28 1.46
N PRO A 47 15.59 24.10 0.92
CA PRO A 47 15.77 23.54 -0.41
C PRO A 47 15.12 22.15 -0.56
N ASN A 48 14.52 21.86 -1.73
CA ASN A 48 13.78 20.61 -2.00
C ASN A 48 14.58 19.33 -1.73
N ASN A 49 15.90 19.36 -1.96
CA ASN A 49 16.77 18.22 -1.67
C ASN A 49 16.81 17.86 -0.17
N VAL A 50 16.62 18.83 0.74
CA VAL A 50 16.59 18.58 2.18
C VAL A 50 15.35 17.77 2.56
N TYR A 51 14.19 18.09 2.00
CA TYR A 51 12.96 17.31 2.22
C TYR A 51 13.08 15.88 1.67
N ASN A 52 13.70 15.72 0.51
CA ASN A 52 13.98 14.40 -0.07
C ASN A 52 14.92 13.58 0.80
N ILE A 53 16.01 14.17 1.30
CA ILE A 53 16.95 13.49 2.19
C ILE A 53 16.23 13.10 3.49
N ALA A 54 15.41 13.97 4.07
CA ALA A 54 14.63 13.64 5.26
C ALA A 54 13.69 12.45 5.03
N ALA A 55 12.95 12.42 3.93
CA ALA A 55 12.10 11.29 3.56
C ALA A 55 12.93 10.01 3.31
N SER A 56 14.04 10.12 2.58
CA SER A 56 14.99 9.04 2.30
C SER A 56 15.51 8.40 3.59
N LEU A 57 15.97 9.22 4.54
CA LEU A 57 16.46 8.77 5.84
C LEU A 57 15.37 8.04 6.65
N GLY A 58 14.14 8.54 6.64
CA GLY A 58 13.01 7.87 7.30
C GLY A 58 12.74 6.47 6.72
N PHE A 59 12.79 6.33 5.40
CA PHE A 59 12.62 5.04 4.73
C PHE A 59 13.81 4.09 4.94
N VAL A 60 15.05 4.58 4.84
CA VAL A 60 16.25 3.77 5.12
C VAL A 60 16.27 3.30 6.58
N ALA A 61 15.93 4.18 7.53
CA ALA A 61 15.79 3.80 8.94
C ALA A 61 14.70 2.74 9.14
N SER A 62 13.57 2.85 8.42
CA SER A 62 12.50 1.85 8.44
C SER A 62 12.98 0.50 7.92
N ALA A 63 13.80 0.49 6.86
CA ALA A 63 14.38 -0.73 6.32
C ALA A 63 15.33 -1.41 7.32
N VAL A 64 16.25 -0.65 7.91
CA VAL A 64 17.20 -1.15 8.91
C VAL A 64 16.46 -1.70 10.13
N LEU A 65 15.48 -0.96 10.66
CA LEU A 65 14.67 -1.41 11.79
C LEU A 65 13.82 -2.64 11.44
N SER A 66 13.33 -2.75 10.20
CA SER A 66 12.60 -3.94 9.74
C SER A 66 13.49 -5.19 9.78
N LEU A 67 14.70 -5.12 9.23
CA LEU A 67 15.66 -6.23 9.27
C LEU A 67 16.11 -6.55 10.70
N ALA A 68 16.41 -5.53 11.51
CA ALA A 68 16.82 -5.73 12.90
C ALA A 68 15.69 -6.38 13.73
N SER A 69 14.43 -6.05 13.45
CA SER A 69 13.26 -6.61 14.15
C SER A 69 13.04 -8.10 13.90
N ILE A 70 13.61 -8.67 12.83
CA ILE A 70 13.57 -10.13 12.56
C ILE A 70 14.29 -10.89 13.69
N LYS A 71 15.44 -10.37 14.15
CA LYS A 71 16.22 -10.97 15.24
C LYS A 71 15.81 -10.42 16.61
N TYR A 72 15.46 -9.14 16.69
CA TYR A 72 15.17 -8.43 17.93
C TYR A 72 13.74 -7.90 17.96
N ALA A 73 12.76 -8.78 18.25
CA ALA A 73 11.33 -8.43 18.25
C ALA A 73 10.96 -7.23 19.15
N ARG A 74 11.77 -6.91 20.17
CA ARG A 74 11.62 -5.71 21.01
C ARG A 74 11.67 -4.38 20.24
N LEU A 75 12.18 -4.39 19.01
CA LEU A 75 12.27 -3.21 18.14
C LEU A 75 10.99 -2.95 17.34
N LEU A 76 10.03 -3.89 17.33
CA LEU A 76 8.77 -3.74 16.57
C LEU A 76 8.00 -2.46 16.93
N PRO A 77 7.82 -2.07 18.20
CA PRO A 77 7.13 -0.82 18.52
C PRO A 77 7.87 0.41 17.99
N LEU A 78 9.21 0.42 18.06
CA LEU A 78 10.02 1.52 17.53
C LEU A 78 9.85 1.65 16.01
N LEU A 79 9.91 0.52 15.29
CA LEU A 79 9.59 0.49 13.86
C LEU A 79 8.17 0.99 13.63
N GLY A 80 7.20 0.56 14.43
CA GLY A 80 5.80 0.95 14.30
C GLY A 80 5.59 2.46 14.44
N TYR A 81 6.21 3.11 15.43
CA TYR A 81 6.17 4.56 15.56
C TYR A 81 6.78 5.28 14.35
N LEU A 82 7.93 4.80 13.86
CA LEU A 82 8.55 5.37 12.67
C LEU A 82 7.62 5.26 11.44
N LEU A 83 7.03 4.08 11.21
CA LEU A 83 6.09 3.85 10.12
C LEU A 83 4.86 4.77 10.21
N ILE A 84 4.34 5.02 11.41
CA ILE A 84 3.24 5.98 11.63
C ILE A 84 3.70 7.40 11.27
N VAL A 85 4.85 7.85 11.77
CA VAL A 85 5.34 9.21 11.50
C VAL A 85 5.55 9.46 10.00
N ILE A 86 6.23 8.55 9.30
CA ILE A 86 6.51 8.72 7.86
C ILE A 86 5.25 8.60 6.98
N SER A 87 4.15 8.01 7.50
CA SER A 87 2.90 7.86 6.77
C SER A 87 1.89 8.96 7.05
N VAL A 88 1.80 9.46 8.28
CA VAL A 88 0.85 10.52 8.66
C VAL A 88 1.15 11.83 7.91
N ILE A 89 2.42 12.20 7.77
CA ILE A 89 2.83 13.43 7.09
C ILE A 89 2.26 13.51 5.66
N PRO A 90 2.52 12.52 4.77
CA PRO A 90 1.90 12.51 3.44
C PRO A 90 0.38 12.33 3.52
N LEU A 91 -0.15 11.45 4.37
CA LEU A 91 -1.62 11.23 4.42
C LEU A 91 -2.42 12.48 4.74
N ALA A 92 -1.94 13.34 5.65
CA ALA A 92 -2.62 14.59 5.96
C ALA A 92 -2.68 15.55 4.77
N SER A 93 -1.74 15.46 3.82
CA SER A 93 -1.79 16.26 2.58
C SER A 93 -2.97 15.93 1.66
N LEU A 94 -3.67 14.80 1.86
CA LEU A 94 -4.93 14.50 1.17
C LEU A 94 -6.03 15.54 1.45
N LEU A 95 -5.92 16.31 2.54
CA LEU A 95 -6.85 17.40 2.82
C LEU A 95 -6.67 18.59 1.85
N GLY A 96 -5.57 18.64 1.09
CA GLY A 96 -5.29 19.69 0.12
C GLY A 96 -5.98 19.46 -1.23
N GLY A 97 -6.44 20.56 -1.86
CA GLY A 97 -7.06 20.55 -3.19
C GLY A 97 -6.18 19.91 -4.28
N SER A 98 -4.86 20.09 -4.18
CA SER A 98 -3.87 19.59 -5.16
C SER A 98 -3.80 18.07 -5.29
N MET A 99 -4.39 17.33 -4.35
CA MET A 99 -4.45 15.86 -4.39
C MET A 99 -5.61 15.34 -5.23
N TRP A 100 -6.56 16.21 -5.57
CA TRP A 100 -7.80 15.91 -6.28
C TRP A 100 -7.76 16.47 -7.71
N ILE A 101 -8.66 16.00 -8.56
CA ILE A 101 -8.73 16.38 -9.97
C ILE A 101 -9.88 17.37 -10.16
N ASP A 102 -9.56 18.66 -10.26
CA ASP A 102 -10.55 19.73 -10.41
C ASP A 102 -11.43 19.57 -11.66
N SER A 103 -10.87 19.06 -12.76
CA SER A 103 -11.62 18.81 -14.00
C SER A 103 -12.68 17.71 -13.88
N LEU A 104 -12.61 16.90 -12.83
CA LEU A 104 -13.60 15.87 -12.49
C LEU A 104 -14.47 16.27 -11.28
N GLY A 105 -14.43 17.54 -10.86
CA GLY A 105 -15.23 18.07 -9.75
C GLY A 105 -14.51 18.13 -8.40
N GLY A 106 -13.19 17.91 -8.37
CA GLY A 106 -12.42 17.90 -7.12
C GLY A 106 -12.66 16.63 -6.31
N PHE A 107 -12.69 16.73 -4.98
CA PHE A 107 -12.97 15.57 -4.11
C PHE A 107 -14.33 14.94 -4.48
N PRO A 108 -14.42 13.60 -4.70
CA PRO A 108 -13.42 12.57 -4.42
C PRO A 108 -12.59 12.10 -5.64
N ALA A 109 -12.56 12.80 -6.78
CA ALA A 109 -11.76 12.39 -7.93
C ALA A 109 -10.25 12.50 -7.62
N ILE A 110 -9.60 11.39 -7.30
CA ILE A 110 -8.24 11.37 -6.76
C ILE A 110 -7.19 11.38 -7.88
N GLY A 111 -6.27 12.36 -7.82
CA GLY A 111 -5.20 12.55 -8.80
C GLY A 111 -3.84 12.20 -8.19
N ALA A 112 -3.02 13.23 -7.90
CA ALA A 112 -1.75 13.02 -7.21
C ALA A 112 -1.91 12.33 -5.84
N GLY A 113 -3.10 12.44 -5.23
CA GLY A 113 -3.46 11.73 -4.01
C GLY A 113 -3.36 10.20 -4.11
N GLN A 114 -3.40 9.61 -5.30
CA GLN A 114 -3.33 8.15 -5.46
C GLN A 114 -2.01 7.57 -4.94
N GLY A 115 -0.89 8.28 -5.09
CA GLY A 115 0.39 7.86 -4.54
C GLY A 115 0.51 8.11 -3.02
N VAL A 116 -0.32 9.00 -2.48
CA VAL A 116 -0.36 9.42 -1.08
C VAL A 116 -1.24 8.49 -0.25
N ILE A 117 -2.41 8.09 -0.77
CA ILE A 117 -3.36 7.22 -0.06
C ILE A 117 -2.75 5.86 0.30
N LYS A 118 -1.74 5.40 -0.47
CA LYS A 118 -1.01 4.16 -0.19
C LYS A 118 -0.24 4.16 1.12
N TYR A 119 0.13 5.32 1.66
CA TYR A 119 0.78 5.42 2.97
C TYR A 119 -0.11 4.91 4.12
N ALA A 120 -1.43 4.82 3.93
CA ALA A 120 -2.35 4.23 4.91
C ALA A 120 -1.97 2.78 5.25
N ALA A 121 -1.36 2.06 4.30
CA ALA A 121 -0.87 0.69 4.52
C ALA A 121 0.25 0.64 5.57
N LEU A 122 1.22 1.57 5.51
CA LEU A 122 2.29 1.68 6.50
C LEU A 122 1.77 2.14 7.86
N MET A 123 0.84 3.09 7.88
CA MET A 123 0.20 3.55 9.11
C MET A 123 -0.48 2.38 9.83
N SER A 124 -1.25 1.57 9.10
CA SER A 124 -1.92 0.39 9.65
C SER A 124 -0.94 -0.63 10.24
N ILE A 125 0.12 -0.97 9.49
CA ILE A 125 1.17 -1.87 9.97
C ILE A 125 1.83 -1.32 11.23
N GLY A 126 2.13 -0.01 11.25
CA GLY A 126 2.72 0.65 12.41
C GLY A 126 1.83 0.60 13.64
N LEU A 127 0.52 0.85 13.48
CA LEU A 127 -0.46 0.70 14.56
C LEU A 127 -0.53 -0.73 15.10
N LEU A 128 -0.48 -1.75 14.22
CA LEU A 128 -0.47 -3.16 14.63
C LEU A 128 0.79 -3.52 15.44
N PHE A 129 1.94 -2.89 15.16
CA PHE A 129 3.18 -3.11 15.91
C PHE A 129 3.22 -2.36 17.24
N VAL A 130 2.64 -1.16 17.31
CA VAL A 130 2.58 -0.34 18.53
C VAL A 130 1.50 -0.84 19.50
N LEU A 131 0.39 -1.37 18.97
CA LEU A 131 -0.79 -1.77 19.74
C LEU A 131 -1.02 -3.29 19.67
N PRO A 132 -0.12 -4.13 20.19
CA PRO A 132 -0.19 -5.58 20.04
C PRO A 132 -1.38 -6.23 20.76
N ASN A 133 -1.97 -5.54 21.74
CA ASN A 133 -3.06 -6.07 22.59
C ASN A 133 -4.47 -5.74 22.07
N LEU A 134 -4.60 -5.20 20.85
CA LEU A 134 -5.90 -4.98 20.24
C LEU A 134 -6.67 -6.29 20.05
N SER A 135 -8.00 -6.18 20.10
CA SER A 135 -8.91 -7.30 19.83
C SER A 135 -8.67 -7.87 18.43
N ILE A 136 -8.96 -9.15 18.24
CA ILE A 136 -8.84 -9.83 16.94
C ILE A 136 -9.64 -9.10 15.86
N ILE A 137 -10.87 -8.67 16.18
CA ILE A 137 -11.73 -7.98 15.22
C ILE A 137 -11.14 -6.62 14.82
N THR A 138 -10.62 -5.85 15.78
CA THR A 138 -9.94 -4.58 15.50
C THR A 138 -8.71 -4.78 14.62
N LYS A 139 -7.90 -5.81 14.90
CA LYS A 139 -6.72 -6.13 14.07
C LYS A 139 -7.10 -6.50 12.64
N LYS A 140 -8.16 -7.29 12.44
CA LYS A 140 -8.66 -7.60 11.09
C LYS A 140 -9.03 -6.33 10.32
N TRP A 141 -9.78 -5.44 10.97
CA TRP A 141 -10.16 -4.15 10.37
C TRP A 141 -8.96 -3.28 10.06
N LEU A 142 -7.97 -3.19 10.94
CA LEU A 142 -6.71 -2.49 10.66
C LEU A 142 -6.03 -3.07 9.42
N CYS A 143 -5.88 -4.38 9.31
CA CYS A 143 -5.25 -5.01 8.14
C CYS A 143 -5.99 -4.69 6.83
N ILE A 144 -7.33 -4.68 6.82
CA ILE A 144 -8.08 -4.50 5.56
C ILE A 144 -8.38 -3.05 5.21
N ALA A 145 -8.52 -2.15 6.18
CA ALA A 145 -8.87 -0.75 5.94
C ALA A 145 -8.02 -0.07 4.84
N PRO A 146 -6.68 -0.15 4.83
CA PRO A 146 -5.88 0.46 3.76
C PRO A 146 -6.09 -0.23 2.40
N VAL A 147 -6.34 -1.53 2.38
CA VAL A 147 -6.63 -2.29 1.15
C VAL A 147 -7.99 -1.87 0.57
N LEU A 148 -9.02 -1.78 1.40
CA LEU A 148 -10.34 -1.28 1.00
C LEU A 148 -10.24 0.14 0.45
N LEU A 149 -9.51 1.01 1.17
CA LEU A 149 -9.32 2.40 0.80
C LEU A 149 -8.75 2.54 -0.62
N VAL A 150 -7.67 1.82 -0.94
CA VAL A 150 -7.03 1.94 -2.26
C VAL A 150 -7.86 1.30 -3.37
N LEU A 151 -8.47 0.13 -3.13
CA LEU A 151 -9.27 -0.57 -4.14
C LEU A 151 -10.57 0.17 -4.45
N VAL A 152 -11.21 0.79 -3.46
CA VAL A 152 -12.40 1.63 -3.71
C VAL A 152 -12.02 2.90 -4.47
N TRP A 153 -10.99 3.62 -4.03
CA TRP A 153 -10.69 4.92 -4.60
C TRP A 153 -10.04 4.83 -5.98
N ILE A 154 -8.97 4.05 -6.12
CA ILE A 154 -8.27 3.88 -7.39
C ILE A 154 -9.10 2.99 -8.32
N GLY A 155 -9.75 1.94 -7.81
CA GLY A 155 -10.68 1.13 -8.60
C GLY A 155 -11.89 1.93 -9.09
N GLY A 156 -12.40 2.86 -8.29
CA GLY A 156 -13.45 3.80 -8.70
C GLY A 156 -13.00 4.77 -9.80
N MET A 157 -11.75 5.22 -9.77
CA MET A 157 -11.21 6.07 -10.83
C MET A 157 -11.17 5.36 -12.19
N LYS A 158 -11.08 4.03 -12.24
CA LYS A 158 -11.01 3.25 -13.49
C LYS A 158 -12.23 3.39 -14.40
N PHE A 159 -13.35 3.90 -13.87
CA PHE A 159 -14.54 4.22 -14.66
C PHE A 159 -14.44 5.59 -15.38
N THR A 160 -13.33 6.30 -15.21
CA THR A 160 -13.03 7.57 -15.89
C THR A 160 -12.06 7.36 -17.06
N LEU A 161 -12.17 8.21 -18.09
CA LEU A 161 -11.24 8.18 -19.22
C LEU A 161 -9.82 8.56 -18.83
N LEU A 162 -9.68 9.43 -17.83
CA LEU A 162 -8.38 9.88 -17.34
C LEU A 162 -7.58 8.71 -16.75
N GLU A 163 -8.21 7.92 -15.89
CA GLU A 163 -7.57 6.74 -15.32
C GLU A 163 -7.36 5.64 -16.36
N ALA A 164 -8.32 5.44 -17.28
CA ALA A 164 -8.17 4.46 -18.36
C ALA A 164 -6.92 4.71 -19.19
N LYS A 165 -6.63 5.99 -19.53
CA LYS A 165 -5.38 6.40 -20.17
C LYS A 165 -4.18 6.25 -19.24
N GLY A 166 -4.33 6.56 -17.96
CA GLY A 166 -3.26 6.46 -16.96
C GLY A 166 -2.70 5.05 -16.77
N ILE A 167 -3.54 4.01 -16.92
CA ILE A 167 -3.12 2.61 -16.80
C ILE A 167 -2.77 1.95 -18.13
N GLU A 168 -2.90 2.65 -19.27
CA GLU A 168 -2.80 2.05 -20.60
C GLU A 168 -1.44 1.39 -20.82
N ASP A 169 -0.35 2.14 -20.62
CA ASP A 169 1.01 1.64 -20.82
C ASP A 169 1.36 0.50 -19.86
N LEU A 170 0.85 0.55 -18.62
CA LEU A 170 1.03 -0.52 -17.64
C LEU A 170 0.39 -1.82 -18.15
N VAL A 171 -0.86 -1.75 -18.58
CA VAL A 171 -1.61 -2.91 -19.10
C VAL A 171 -0.98 -3.44 -20.39
N ARG A 172 -0.62 -2.56 -21.33
CA ARG A 172 0.02 -2.94 -22.61
C ARG A 172 1.35 -3.65 -22.42
N SER A 173 2.13 -3.22 -21.43
CA SER A 173 3.47 -3.77 -21.18
C SER A 173 3.45 -5.15 -20.51
N SER A 174 2.37 -5.54 -19.84
CA SER A 174 2.36 -6.73 -18.98
C SER A 174 1.82 -7.97 -19.70
N PRO A 175 2.55 -9.09 -19.71
CA PRO A 175 2.06 -10.34 -20.31
C PRO A 175 0.83 -10.90 -19.58
N LEU A 176 0.60 -10.49 -18.33
CA LEU A 176 -0.57 -10.91 -17.55
C LEU A 176 -1.85 -10.19 -17.96
N MET A 177 -1.75 -9.03 -18.61
CA MET A 177 -2.87 -8.11 -18.83
C MET A 177 -3.00 -7.65 -20.30
N ALA A 178 -1.92 -7.64 -21.08
CA ALA A 178 -1.91 -7.11 -22.44
C ALA A 178 -2.92 -7.78 -23.38
N TRP A 179 -3.23 -9.06 -23.14
CA TRP A 179 -4.24 -9.81 -23.89
C TRP A 179 -5.64 -9.18 -23.79
N MET A 180 -5.93 -8.42 -22.73
CA MET A 180 -7.22 -7.75 -22.56
C MET A 180 -7.50 -6.77 -23.72
N TYR A 181 -6.49 -6.09 -24.23
CA TYR A 181 -6.64 -5.17 -25.37
C TYR A 181 -6.86 -5.86 -26.71
N ASN A 182 -6.70 -7.18 -26.79
CA ASN A 182 -7.12 -7.95 -27.97
C ASN A 182 -8.63 -8.23 -27.97
N LEU A 183 -9.28 -8.13 -26.80
CA LEU A 183 -10.69 -8.44 -26.61
C LEU A 183 -11.55 -7.19 -26.39
N TRP A 184 -10.99 -6.17 -25.74
CA TRP A 184 -11.72 -4.98 -25.32
C TRP A 184 -10.97 -3.69 -25.65
N ASP A 185 -11.72 -2.61 -25.80
CA ASP A 185 -11.18 -1.26 -25.96
C ASP A 185 -10.59 -0.72 -24.63
N LEU A 186 -9.97 0.46 -24.72
CA LEU A 186 -9.29 1.13 -23.61
C LEU A 186 -10.19 1.28 -22.37
N GLN A 187 -11.37 1.85 -22.55
CA GLN A 187 -12.28 2.15 -21.44
C GLN A 187 -12.90 0.87 -20.87
N LYS A 188 -13.32 -0.08 -21.72
CA LYS A 188 -13.88 -1.35 -21.26
C LYS A 188 -12.87 -2.15 -20.46
N THR A 189 -11.61 -2.20 -20.91
CA THR A 189 -10.52 -2.85 -20.17
C THR A 189 -10.37 -2.23 -18.77
N SER A 190 -10.33 -0.89 -18.70
CA SER A 190 -10.26 -0.17 -17.42
C SER A 190 -11.46 -0.49 -16.52
N ASN A 191 -12.69 -0.44 -17.07
CA ASN A 191 -13.91 -0.75 -16.33
C ASN A 191 -13.91 -2.18 -15.77
N ILE A 192 -13.44 -3.17 -16.54
CA ILE A 192 -13.36 -4.57 -16.09
C ILE A 192 -12.44 -4.70 -14.87
N ILE A 193 -11.27 -4.02 -14.90
CA ILE A 193 -10.35 -4.02 -13.75
C ILE A 193 -11.01 -3.30 -12.56
N GLY A 194 -11.72 -2.19 -12.78
CA GLY A 194 -12.47 -1.49 -11.72
C GLY A 194 -13.55 -2.36 -11.09
N VAL A 195 -14.30 -3.12 -11.89
CA VAL A 195 -15.28 -4.09 -11.37
C VAL A 195 -14.59 -5.18 -10.54
N TYR A 196 -13.45 -5.70 -11.01
CA TYR A 196 -12.67 -6.68 -10.24
C TYR A 196 -12.26 -6.14 -8.86
N ASP A 197 -11.75 -4.91 -8.81
CA ASP A 197 -11.35 -4.25 -7.55
C ASP A 197 -12.53 -4.13 -6.58
N LEU A 198 -13.71 -3.72 -7.06
CA LEU A 198 -14.92 -3.59 -6.24
C LEU A 198 -15.46 -4.94 -5.75
N ILE A 199 -15.33 -6.00 -6.54
CA ILE A 199 -15.66 -7.37 -6.08
C ILE A 199 -14.68 -7.81 -5.00
N ALA A 200 -13.38 -7.55 -5.16
CA ALA A 200 -12.37 -7.86 -4.15
C ALA A 200 -12.66 -7.14 -2.83
N VAL A 201 -13.08 -5.87 -2.88
CA VAL A 201 -13.55 -5.09 -1.70
C VAL A 201 -14.70 -5.78 -0.98
N ALA A 202 -15.75 -6.20 -1.71
CA ALA A 202 -16.91 -6.84 -1.11
C ALA A 202 -16.54 -8.16 -0.40
N ILE A 203 -15.70 -8.98 -1.04
CA ILE A 203 -15.25 -10.26 -0.48
C ILE A 203 -14.31 -10.02 0.71
N LEU A 204 -13.46 -8.99 0.66
CA LEU A 204 -12.55 -8.65 1.75
C LEU A 204 -13.31 -8.18 3.00
N ILE A 205 -14.36 -7.36 2.84
CA ILE A 205 -15.28 -7.00 3.95
C ILE A 205 -15.96 -8.26 4.50
N GLY A 206 -16.49 -9.11 3.61
CA GLY A 206 -17.13 -10.37 4.00
C GLY A 206 -16.21 -11.30 4.80
N SER A 207 -14.90 -11.28 4.53
CA SER A 207 -13.90 -12.10 5.23
C SER A 207 -13.73 -11.79 6.71
N VAL A 208 -14.10 -10.57 7.13
CA VAL A 208 -14.06 -10.19 8.56
C VAL A 208 -15.04 -11.05 9.36
N PHE A 209 -16.23 -11.24 8.81
CA PHE A 209 -17.37 -11.90 9.45
C PHE A 209 -17.44 -13.39 9.13
N ASN A 210 -17.01 -13.80 7.93
CA ASN A 210 -17.07 -15.19 7.48
C ASN A 210 -15.67 -15.73 7.15
N PRO A 211 -15.11 -16.64 7.99
CA PRO A 211 -13.79 -17.23 7.76
C PRO A 211 -13.64 -17.96 6.40
N ARG A 212 -14.74 -18.44 5.80
CA ARG A 212 -14.71 -19.10 4.48
C ARG A 212 -14.31 -18.15 3.36
N LEU A 213 -14.53 -16.84 3.55
CA LEU A 213 -14.20 -15.82 2.56
C LEU A 213 -12.75 -15.31 2.69
N LEU A 214 -11.98 -15.74 3.70
CA LEU A 214 -10.62 -15.25 3.93
C LEU A 214 -9.66 -15.55 2.77
N ILE A 215 -9.64 -16.79 2.31
CA ILE A 215 -8.77 -17.22 1.21
C ILE A 215 -9.11 -16.47 -0.09
N PRO A 216 -10.38 -16.46 -0.57
CA PRO A 216 -10.70 -15.72 -1.78
C PRO A 216 -10.47 -14.21 -1.62
N ALA A 217 -10.71 -13.62 -0.45
CA ALA A 217 -10.41 -12.22 -0.18
C ALA A 217 -8.93 -11.88 -0.36
N ILE A 218 -8.04 -12.67 0.26
CA ILE A 218 -6.59 -12.49 0.16
C ILE A 218 -6.11 -12.78 -1.26
N ALA A 219 -6.65 -13.82 -1.92
CA ALA A 219 -6.26 -14.18 -3.27
C ALA A 219 -6.62 -13.09 -4.29
N MET A 220 -7.86 -12.58 -4.25
CA MET A 220 -8.31 -11.56 -5.20
C MET A 220 -7.62 -10.22 -4.96
N SER A 221 -7.60 -9.74 -3.70
CA SER A 221 -6.92 -8.48 -3.37
C SER A 221 -5.41 -8.59 -3.64
N GLY A 222 -4.81 -9.73 -3.29
CA GLY A 222 -3.41 -10.02 -3.53
C GLY A 222 -3.05 -10.05 -5.01
N ALA A 223 -3.93 -10.60 -5.86
CA ALA A 223 -3.73 -10.62 -7.31
C ALA A 223 -3.59 -9.21 -7.89
N VAL A 224 -4.40 -8.24 -7.45
CA VAL A 224 -4.29 -6.83 -7.88
C VAL A 224 -2.88 -6.30 -7.61
N PHE A 225 -2.39 -6.47 -6.39
CA PHE A 225 -1.08 -5.96 -5.99
C PHE A 225 0.08 -6.73 -6.63
N VAL A 226 -0.04 -8.04 -6.81
CA VAL A 226 0.97 -8.86 -7.50
C VAL A 226 1.06 -8.47 -8.98
N VAL A 227 -0.08 -8.30 -9.67
CA VAL A 227 -0.09 -7.79 -11.05
C VAL A 227 0.54 -6.40 -11.09
N THR A 228 0.23 -5.53 -10.13
CA THR A 228 0.84 -4.19 -10.09
C THR A 228 2.35 -4.24 -9.84
N GLN A 229 2.84 -5.17 -9.02
CA GLN A 229 4.28 -5.41 -8.87
C GLN A 229 4.94 -5.92 -10.15
N SER A 230 4.23 -6.68 -10.99
CA SER A 230 4.77 -7.13 -12.27
C SER A 230 5.17 -5.95 -13.18
N PHE A 231 4.48 -4.81 -13.06
CA PHE A 231 4.79 -3.61 -13.83
C PHE A 231 6.14 -2.99 -13.49
N LEU A 232 6.72 -3.25 -12.30
CA LEU A 232 8.09 -2.83 -12.01
C LEU A 232 9.12 -3.47 -12.97
N ILE A 233 8.77 -4.62 -13.53
CA ILE A 233 9.63 -5.39 -14.45
C ILE A 233 9.22 -5.12 -15.90
N THR A 234 7.92 -5.04 -16.17
CA THR A 234 7.42 -5.04 -17.55
C THR A 234 7.27 -3.64 -18.16
N TRP A 235 7.04 -2.61 -17.34
CA TRP A 235 6.87 -1.24 -17.82
C TRP A 235 8.20 -0.48 -17.73
N ASP A 236 8.75 -0.10 -18.88
CA ASP A 236 10.03 0.63 -18.96
C ASP A 236 10.04 1.93 -18.15
N GLY A 237 8.87 2.56 -17.98
CA GLY A 237 8.73 3.77 -17.18
C GLY A 237 8.84 3.56 -15.67
N ALA A 238 8.96 2.33 -15.17
CA ALA A 238 9.06 2.05 -13.73
C ALA A 238 10.45 2.34 -13.13
N ILE A 239 11.50 2.06 -13.91
CA ILE A 239 12.90 2.09 -13.46
C ILE A 239 13.57 3.37 -13.99
N SER A 240 14.54 3.88 -13.24
CA SER A 240 15.34 5.03 -13.66
C SER A 240 16.82 4.72 -13.46
N ALA A 241 17.64 4.96 -14.48
CA ALA A 241 19.08 4.71 -14.42
C ALA A 241 19.80 5.58 -13.37
N THR A 242 19.28 6.77 -13.10
CA THR A 242 19.90 7.73 -12.16
C THR A 242 19.29 7.68 -10.77
N THR A 243 18.03 7.26 -10.66
CA THR A 243 17.27 7.33 -9.40
C THR A 243 16.76 5.99 -8.92
N LEU A 244 17.18 4.88 -9.54
CA LEU A 244 16.72 3.50 -9.31
C LEU A 244 15.25 3.28 -9.72
N LEU A 245 14.31 4.04 -9.16
CA LEU A 245 12.90 4.04 -9.50
C LEU A 245 12.50 5.40 -10.07
N SER A 246 11.56 5.40 -11.01
CA SER A 246 10.86 6.62 -11.43
C SER A 246 9.77 7.00 -10.43
N THR A 247 9.09 8.13 -10.63
CA THR A 247 7.87 8.47 -9.87
C THR A 247 6.78 7.41 -10.03
N GLY A 248 6.66 6.81 -11.21
CA GLY A 248 5.77 5.66 -11.42
C GLY A 248 6.25 4.42 -10.65
N GLY A 249 7.55 4.14 -10.64
CA GLY A 249 8.14 3.10 -9.81
C GLY A 249 7.87 3.29 -8.31
N HIS A 250 7.90 4.53 -7.81
CA HIS A 250 7.50 4.86 -6.43
C HIS A 250 6.03 4.57 -6.17
N PHE A 251 5.15 4.77 -7.16
CA PHE A 251 3.75 4.43 -7.03
C PHE A 251 3.54 2.91 -6.97
N LEU A 252 4.24 2.15 -7.81
CA LEU A 252 4.12 0.71 -7.92
C LEU A 252 4.68 0.00 -6.68
N ILE A 253 5.91 0.31 -6.25
CA ILE A 253 6.59 -0.40 -5.15
C ILE A 253 5.83 -0.34 -3.81
N LYS A 254 5.01 0.71 -3.61
CA LYS A 254 4.17 0.87 -2.41
C LYS A 254 3.11 -0.21 -2.27
N ASP A 255 2.74 -0.90 -3.35
CA ASP A 255 1.71 -1.94 -3.26
C ASP A 255 2.17 -3.20 -2.52
N LEU A 256 3.49 -3.36 -2.33
CA LEU A 256 4.06 -4.33 -1.40
C LEU A 256 3.53 -4.14 0.04
N TRP A 257 3.20 -2.91 0.45
CA TRP A 257 2.66 -2.64 1.78
C TRP A 257 1.25 -3.22 1.95
N PHE A 258 0.45 -3.28 0.88
CA PHE A 258 -0.86 -3.93 0.93
C PHE A 258 -0.71 -5.46 0.98
N ILE A 259 0.26 -6.03 0.26
CA ILE A 259 0.60 -7.46 0.38
C ILE A 259 1.00 -7.79 1.83
N ALA A 260 1.82 -6.94 2.46
CA ALA A 260 2.16 -7.06 3.88
C ALA A 260 0.91 -7.02 4.79
N ASN A 261 -0.04 -6.10 4.54
CA ASN A 261 -1.31 -6.06 5.26
C ASN A 261 -2.14 -7.35 5.10
N LEU A 262 -2.19 -7.93 3.90
CA LEU A 262 -2.88 -9.20 3.64
C LEU A 262 -2.20 -10.39 4.36
N ILE A 263 -0.88 -10.40 4.45
CA ILE A 263 -0.12 -11.41 5.24
C ILE A 263 -0.43 -11.27 6.73
N LEU A 264 -0.51 -10.05 7.25
CA LEU A 264 -0.91 -9.79 8.63
C LEU A 264 -2.36 -10.19 8.88
N LEU A 265 -3.28 -9.94 7.94
CA LEU A 265 -4.67 -10.42 8.02
C LEU A 265 -4.72 -11.94 8.17
N TRP A 266 -3.98 -12.68 7.35
CA TRP A 266 -3.86 -14.13 7.46
C TRP A 266 -3.39 -14.53 8.86
N GLN A 267 -2.31 -13.91 9.36
CA GLN A 267 -1.76 -14.18 10.68
C GLN A 267 -2.80 -13.94 11.79
N VAL A 268 -3.56 -12.84 11.74
CA VAL A 268 -4.62 -12.51 12.71
C VAL A 268 -5.75 -13.54 12.65
N ALA A 269 -6.15 -13.98 11.46
CA ALA A 269 -7.18 -15.01 11.31
C ALA A 269 -6.74 -16.37 11.86
N GLN A 270 -5.47 -16.75 11.70
CA GLN A 270 -4.93 -17.97 12.30
C GLN A 270 -4.91 -17.90 13.84
N GLN A 271 -4.61 -16.74 14.42
CA GLN A 271 -4.71 -16.53 15.87
C GLN A 271 -6.15 -16.69 16.37
N ALA A 272 -7.12 -16.17 15.62
CA ALA A 272 -8.53 -16.30 15.97
C ALA A 272 -9.01 -17.75 16.00
N LYS A 273 -8.56 -18.56 15.03
CA LYS A 273 -8.89 -19.99 14.96
C LYS A 273 -8.34 -20.77 16.16
N LEU A 274 -7.11 -20.48 16.58
CA LEU A 274 -6.47 -21.11 17.74
C LEU A 274 -7.16 -20.74 19.06
N ALA A 275 -7.49 -19.46 19.25
CA ALA A 275 -8.19 -19.02 20.46
C ALA A 275 -9.58 -19.69 20.61
N HIS A 276 -10.27 -19.93 19.50
CA HIS A 276 -11.57 -20.62 19.51
C HIS A 276 -11.44 -22.12 19.82
N SER A 277 -10.41 -22.80 19.31
CA SER A 277 -10.17 -24.21 19.64
C SER A 277 -9.82 -24.43 21.10
N ASP A 278 -9.02 -23.53 21.69
CA ASP A 278 -8.64 -23.64 23.11
C ASP A 278 -9.88 -23.48 24.01
N THR A 279 -10.78 -22.55 23.67
CA THR A 279 -12.02 -22.31 24.44
C THR A 279 -12.95 -23.54 24.45
N LEU A 280 -13.02 -24.29 23.34
CA LEU A 280 -13.86 -25.49 23.26
C LEU A 280 -13.33 -26.65 24.12
N ILE A 281 -12.01 -26.76 24.28
CA ILE A 281 -11.40 -27.81 25.11
C ILE A 281 -11.77 -27.62 26.59
N TYR A 282 -11.71 -26.39 27.10
CA TYR A 282 -12.04 -26.09 28.51
C TYR A 282 -13.53 -26.18 28.87
N ILE A 283 -14.43 -26.20 27.88
CA ILE A 283 -15.88 -26.36 28.12
C ILE A 283 -16.29 -27.84 28.14
N THR A 284 -15.42 -28.73 27.64
CA THR A 284 -15.67 -30.18 27.55
C THR A 284 -15.03 -31.02 28.66
N GLU A 285 -14.37 -30.38 29.62
CA GLU A 285 -13.85 -30.98 30.87
C GLU A 285 -14.70 -30.57 32.07
#